data_AF-A0A369K164-F1
#
_entry.id   AF-A0A369K164-F1
#
_cell.length_a   1.000
_cell.length_b   1.000
_cell.length_c   1.000
_cell.angle_alpha   90.00
_cell.angle_beta   90.00
_cell.angle_gamma   90.00
#
_symmetry.space_group_name_H-M   'P 1'
#
loop_
_entity.id
_entity.type
_entity.pdbx_description
1 polymer ?
#
loop_
_entity_poly.entity_id
_entity_poly.type
_entity_poly.pdbx_seq_one_letter_code
_entity_poly.pdbx_strand_id
1 'polypeptide(L)'
;MFRMKAFGRLLGTAGNARNTAPSTLIAMSTTFHPRSSGTFPLPAMQRSFVISSSRYFTRTVTLDAELAELRPLEEPEKWIAILENTAAAPWLLTLPPDHENRLKLAYTLLFQIVLYLSRPMEAEQAEQFLVAFGTAVVPPESEIGRARSAVIPILNAVVHHISSIPINSSVRAENPEIFDIFSALQAIHDMYLMDSINALENWSEVWPRIQPVVLELGMKLDEKGFGLNLDELDDTTKTEEKPE
;
A
#
# COMPACT_ATOMS: atom_id res chain seq x y z
N MET A 1 14.60 -9.71 5.31
CA MET A 1 14.93 -8.33 4.92
C MET A 1 14.14 -8.01 3.65
N PHE A 2 12.97 -7.40 3.79
CA PHE A 2 11.98 -7.24 2.70
C PHE A 2 12.13 -5.86 2.05
N ARG A 3 12.65 -5.80 0.82
CA ARG A 3 12.43 -4.65 -0.07
C ARG A 3 10.98 -4.69 -0.54
N MET A 4 10.26 -3.56 -0.59
CA MET A 4 8.90 -3.47 -1.16
C MET A 4 8.81 -4.06 -2.59
N LYS A 5 9.93 -4.06 -3.32
CA LYS A 5 10.09 -4.73 -4.63
C LYS A 5 9.81 -6.24 -4.59
N ALA A 6 10.03 -6.94 -3.48
CA ALA A 6 9.68 -8.35 -3.31
C ALA A 6 8.17 -8.54 -3.18
N PHE A 7 7.47 -7.60 -2.53
CA PHE A 7 6.01 -7.58 -2.41
C PHE A 7 5.36 -7.24 -3.76
N GLY A 8 5.90 -6.26 -4.51
CA GLY A 8 5.43 -5.92 -5.86
C GLY A 8 5.61 -7.04 -6.90
N ARG A 9 6.69 -7.83 -6.81
CA ARG A 9 6.90 -9.00 -7.71
C ARG A 9 5.95 -10.16 -7.43
N LEU A 10 5.46 -10.29 -6.20
CA LEU A 10 4.44 -11.29 -5.83
C LEU A 10 3.03 -10.90 -6.33
N LEU A 11 2.82 -9.63 -6.68
CA LEU A 11 1.53 -9.08 -7.12
C LEU A 11 1.45 -8.83 -8.64
N GLY A 12 2.52 -9.14 -9.40
CA GLY A 12 2.65 -8.75 -10.80
C GLY A 12 3.09 -9.86 -11.76
N THR A 13 2.17 -10.74 -12.15
CA THR A 13 2.25 -11.50 -13.42
C THR A 13 0.90 -11.55 -14.12
N ALA A 14 0.53 -10.44 -14.78
CA ALA A 14 -0.42 -10.48 -15.89
C ALA A 14 0.37 -10.45 -17.20
N GLY A 15 0.45 -11.62 -17.86
CA GLY A 15 1.09 -11.81 -19.15
C GLY A 15 0.43 -10.95 -20.23
N ASN A 16 1.28 -10.23 -20.97
CA ASN A 16 0.97 -9.41 -22.12
C ASN A 16 0.54 -10.32 -23.29
N ALA A 17 -0.75 -10.35 -23.64
CA ALA A 17 -1.24 -10.99 -24.85
C ALA A 17 -1.58 -9.92 -25.91
N ARG A 18 -0.64 -9.69 -26.82
CA ARG A 18 -0.88 -9.07 -28.12
C ARG A 18 -1.69 -10.03 -28.99
N ASN A 19 -2.73 -9.53 -29.67
CA ASN A 19 -3.05 -9.83 -31.08
C ASN A 19 -4.30 -9.02 -31.50
N THR A 20 -4.09 -7.93 -32.24
CA THR A 20 -4.36 -7.78 -33.69
C THR A 20 -5.85 -7.65 -34.05
N ALA A 21 -6.27 -6.41 -34.34
CA ALA A 21 -7.50 -6.10 -35.06
C ALA A 21 -7.21 -5.99 -36.57
N PRO A 22 -8.15 -6.35 -37.46
CA PRO A 22 -8.22 -5.80 -38.80
C PRO A 22 -9.28 -4.68 -38.85
N SER A 23 -8.86 -3.54 -39.41
CA SER A 23 -9.71 -2.42 -39.80
C SER A 23 -10.74 -2.86 -40.85
N THR A 24 -11.98 -2.41 -40.70
CA THR A 24 -12.94 -2.37 -41.80
C THR A 24 -13.71 -1.04 -41.73
N LEU A 25 -13.58 -0.24 -42.77
CA LEU A 25 -14.31 0.99 -43.03
C LEU A 25 -15.73 0.64 -43.50
N ILE A 26 -16.77 1.13 -42.81
CA ILE A 26 -18.11 1.31 -43.38
C ILE A 26 -18.68 2.64 -42.86
N ALA A 27 -18.95 3.55 -43.80
CA ALA A 27 -19.74 4.75 -43.58
C ALA A 27 -21.23 4.40 -43.73
N MET A 28 -22.11 4.94 -42.88
CA MET A 28 -23.52 5.24 -43.22
C MET A 28 -24.12 6.28 -42.26
N SER A 29 -24.95 7.13 -42.86
CA SER A 29 -25.62 8.30 -42.30
C SER A 29 -26.90 7.98 -41.50
N THR A 30 -27.28 8.94 -40.65
CA THR A 30 -28.64 9.32 -40.20
C THR A 30 -29.52 8.29 -39.46
N THR A 31 -29.96 8.61 -38.24
CA THR A 31 -31.28 9.19 -37.92
C THR A 31 -31.48 9.26 -36.41
N PHE A 32 -32.05 10.37 -35.92
CA PHE A 32 -32.32 10.65 -34.51
C PHE A 32 -33.73 10.17 -34.11
N HIS A 33 -33.84 9.37 -33.04
CA HIS A 33 -35.10 9.00 -32.38
C HIS A 33 -34.94 9.04 -30.85
N PRO A 34 -35.86 9.68 -30.10
CA PRO A 34 -35.84 9.65 -28.63
C PRO A 34 -36.88 8.67 -28.07
N ARG A 35 -36.42 7.74 -27.22
CA ARG A 35 -37.10 7.05 -26.09
C ARG A 35 -36.58 5.62 -25.95
N SER A 36 -35.96 5.29 -24.83
CA SER A 36 -36.63 4.52 -23.77
C SER A 36 -35.70 4.38 -22.56
N SER A 37 -36.30 4.50 -21.38
CA SER A 37 -35.75 4.09 -20.10
C SER A 37 -35.30 2.62 -20.19
N GLY A 38 -33.99 2.41 -20.18
CA GLY A 38 -33.36 1.09 -20.16
C GLY A 38 -32.45 0.98 -18.95
N THR A 39 -32.85 0.14 -18.02
CA THR A 39 -32.08 -0.29 -16.85
C THR A 39 -30.75 -0.89 -17.34
N PHE A 40 -29.63 -0.24 -17.01
CA PHE A 40 -28.30 -0.75 -17.33
C PHE A 40 -27.97 -1.93 -16.39
N PRO A 41 -27.70 -3.14 -16.90
CA PRO A 41 -27.09 -4.18 -16.11
C PRO A 41 -25.60 -3.83 -15.95
N LEU A 42 -25.17 -3.55 -14.72
CA LEU A 42 -23.76 -3.48 -14.39
C LEU A 42 -23.12 -4.86 -14.66
N PRO A 43 -22.02 -4.95 -15.43
CA PRO A 43 -21.25 -6.17 -15.48
C PRO A 43 -20.58 -6.36 -14.12
N ALA A 44 -21.01 -7.40 -13.38
CA ALA A 44 -20.30 -7.91 -12.22
C ALA A 44 -18.94 -8.45 -12.69
N MET A 45 -17.94 -7.59 -12.74
CA MET A 45 -16.56 -7.97 -12.97
C MET A 45 -15.97 -8.45 -11.65
N GLN A 46 -16.40 -9.63 -11.20
CA GLN A 46 -15.72 -10.37 -10.13
C GLN A 46 -14.39 -10.86 -10.68
N ARG A 47 -13.35 -10.01 -10.59
CA ARG A 47 -11.97 -10.47 -10.76
C ARG A 47 -11.58 -11.18 -9.48
N SER A 48 -11.78 -12.49 -9.47
CA SER A 48 -11.15 -13.37 -8.49
C SER A 48 -9.64 -13.34 -8.75
N PHE A 49 -8.90 -12.58 -7.94
CA PHE A 49 -7.45 -12.65 -7.90
C PHE A 49 -7.06 -13.89 -7.11
N VAL A 50 -6.70 -14.95 -7.83
CA VAL A 50 -6.06 -16.13 -7.23
C VAL A 50 -4.57 -15.83 -7.13
N ILE A 51 -4.08 -15.66 -5.91
CA ILE A 51 -2.66 -15.51 -5.59
C ILE A 51 -2.03 -16.90 -5.72
N SER A 52 -1.52 -17.22 -6.92
CA SER A 52 -0.75 -18.45 -7.13
C SER A 52 0.72 -18.21 -6.78
N SER A 53 1.07 -18.30 -5.50
CA SER A 53 2.46 -18.46 -5.06
C SER A 53 2.95 -19.85 -5.46
N SER A 54 3.64 -19.96 -6.60
CA SER A 54 4.38 -21.18 -6.90
C SER A 54 5.66 -20.94 -7.72
N ARG A 55 6.75 -21.46 -7.15
CA ARG A 55 8.07 -21.82 -7.72
C ARG A 55 9.21 -20.82 -7.53
N TYR A 56 9.87 -20.93 -6.39
CA TYR A 56 11.33 -20.95 -6.33
C TYR A 56 11.75 -22.28 -5.70
N PHE A 57 12.34 -23.16 -6.49
CA PHE A 57 13.79 -23.36 -6.64
C PHE A 57 14.32 -24.30 -5.54
N THR A 58 14.38 -25.58 -5.90
CA THR A 58 14.99 -26.66 -5.12
C THR A 58 16.50 -26.42 -5.03
N ARG A 59 16.93 -25.66 -4.01
CA ARG A 59 18.31 -25.73 -3.51
C ARG A 59 18.23 -26.28 -2.10
N THR A 60 18.61 -27.54 -1.96
CA THR A 60 18.87 -28.19 -0.67
C THR A 60 19.90 -27.39 0.10
N VAL A 61 19.43 -26.61 1.07
CA VAL A 61 20.21 -26.10 2.19
C VAL A 61 19.49 -26.59 3.44
N THR A 62 19.87 -27.77 3.90
CA THR A 62 19.38 -28.42 5.13
C THR A 62 19.94 -27.79 6.41
N LEU A 63 20.23 -26.48 6.39
CA LEU A 63 20.82 -25.74 7.53
C LEU A 63 20.00 -24.51 7.97
N ASP A 64 19.02 -24.06 7.17
CA ASP A 64 18.20 -22.89 7.52
C ASP A 64 16.90 -23.24 8.27
N ALA A 65 16.48 -24.51 8.24
CA ALA A 65 15.27 -24.95 8.95
C ALA A 65 15.46 -24.97 10.47
N GLU A 66 16.67 -25.30 10.96
CA GLU A 66 16.99 -25.36 12.39
C GLU A 66 17.18 -23.96 13.00
N LEU A 67 17.56 -22.96 12.18
CA LEU A 67 17.66 -21.57 12.62
C LEU A 67 16.33 -20.81 12.56
N ALA A 68 15.33 -21.34 11.85
CA ALA A 68 13.98 -20.80 11.79
C ALA A 68 13.16 -21.13 13.05
N GLU A 69 13.46 -22.23 13.74
CA GLU A 69 12.76 -22.66 14.97
C GLU A 69 13.15 -21.84 16.23
N LEU A 70 14.18 -21.00 16.17
CA LEU A 70 14.73 -20.32 17.35
C LEU A 70 14.50 -18.81 17.41
N ARG A 71 13.75 -18.21 16.47
CA ARG A 71 13.26 -16.84 16.67
C ARG A 71 11.89 -16.93 17.33
N PRO A 72 11.72 -16.41 18.56
CA PRO A 72 10.39 -16.21 19.10
C PRO A 72 9.63 -15.37 18.07
N LEU A 73 8.51 -15.88 17.55
CA LEU A 73 7.57 -15.07 16.79
C LEU A 73 7.29 -13.84 17.65
N GLU A 74 7.70 -12.66 17.17
CA GLU A 74 7.48 -11.44 17.93
C GLU A 74 5.97 -11.31 18.18
N GLU A 75 5.61 -11.02 19.43
CA GLU A 75 4.22 -10.95 19.85
C GLU A 75 3.44 -9.98 18.95
N PRO A 76 2.26 -10.36 18.42
CA PRO A 76 1.45 -9.51 17.54
C PRO A 76 1.23 -8.08 18.08
N GLU A 77 1.21 -7.95 19.41
CA GLU A 77 1.06 -6.67 20.11
C GLU A 77 2.17 -5.65 19.78
N LYS A 78 3.40 -6.12 19.51
CA LYS A 78 4.51 -5.21 19.14
C LYS A 78 4.28 -4.55 17.79
N TRP A 79 3.75 -5.30 16.82
CA TRP A 79 3.53 -4.80 15.47
C TRP A 79 2.42 -3.75 15.43
N ILE A 80 1.33 -3.98 16.15
CA ILE A 80 0.24 -3.01 16.22
C ILE A 80 0.61 -1.76 17.01
N ALA A 81 1.40 -1.89 18.08
CA ALA A 81 1.87 -0.75 18.85
C ALA A 81 2.63 0.27 17.99
N ILE A 82 3.37 -0.17 16.96
CA ILE A 82 4.04 0.73 16.00
C ILE A 82 3.02 1.60 15.26
N LEU A 83 1.94 1.00 14.76
CA LEU A 83 0.90 1.73 14.04
C LEU A 83 0.18 2.71 14.98
N GLU A 84 -0.22 2.26 16.16
CA GLU A 84 -0.94 3.10 17.11
C GLU A 84 -0.10 4.26 17.61
N ASN A 85 1.16 4.01 17.96
CA ASN A 85 2.07 5.07 18.39
C ASN A 85 2.32 6.09 17.28
N THR A 86 2.40 5.65 16.02
CA THR A 86 2.54 6.55 14.88
C THR A 86 1.25 7.34 14.64
N ALA A 87 0.10 6.67 14.66
CA ALA A 87 -1.21 7.31 14.51
C ALA A 87 -1.49 8.36 15.60
N ALA A 88 -1.01 8.13 16.82
CA ALA A 88 -1.15 9.03 17.96
C ALA A 88 -0.02 10.07 18.06
N ALA A 89 0.96 10.05 17.15
CA ALA A 89 2.13 10.89 17.28
C ALA A 89 1.77 12.39 17.09
N PRO A 90 2.21 13.28 18.00
CA PRO A 90 1.91 14.72 17.89
C PRO A 90 2.59 15.37 16.68
N TRP A 91 3.63 14.73 16.13
CA TRP A 91 4.34 15.19 14.93
C TRP A 91 3.70 14.72 13.62
N LEU A 92 2.66 13.89 13.66
CA LEU A 92 2.12 13.21 12.48
C LEU A 92 1.70 14.19 11.37
N LEU A 93 1.17 15.35 11.74
CA LEU A 93 0.72 16.41 10.83
C LEU A 93 1.70 17.59 10.74
N THR A 94 2.87 17.50 11.37
CA THR A 94 3.88 18.56 11.30
C THR A 94 4.59 18.51 9.95
N LEU A 95 4.43 19.53 9.12
CA LEU A 95 5.04 19.59 7.79
C LEU A 95 6.55 19.91 7.87
N PRO A 96 7.42 19.03 7.32
CA PRO A 96 8.81 19.40 7.04
C PRO A 96 8.88 20.63 6.11
N PRO A 97 9.83 21.55 6.31
CA PRO A 97 9.96 22.72 5.43
C PRO A 97 10.33 22.31 4.01
N ASP A 98 11.22 21.34 3.87
CA ASP A 98 11.66 20.79 2.59
C ASP A 98 10.61 19.85 1.96
N HIS A 99 10.39 20.01 0.65
CA HIS A 99 9.38 19.27 -0.09
C HIS A 99 9.76 17.79 -0.31
N GLU A 100 11.05 17.47 -0.48
CA GLU A 100 11.49 16.08 -0.60
C GLU A 100 11.28 15.33 0.70
N ASN A 101 11.59 15.96 1.84
CA ASN A 101 11.37 15.38 3.16
C ASN A 101 9.88 15.06 3.42
N ARG A 102 8.94 15.78 2.81
CA ARG A 102 7.51 15.43 2.86
C ARG A 102 7.21 14.12 2.13
N LEU A 103 7.85 13.88 0.98
CA LEU A 103 7.74 12.61 0.25
C LEU A 103 8.42 11.45 0.99
N LYS A 104 9.58 11.69 1.61
CA LYS A 104 10.26 10.68 2.47
C LYS A 104 9.43 10.32 3.70
N LEU A 105 8.79 11.30 4.33
CA LEU A 105 7.90 11.06 5.45
C LEU A 105 6.65 10.29 5.00
N ALA A 106 6.03 10.67 3.88
CA ALA A 106 4.92 9.92 3.30
C ALA A 106 5.30 8.45 3.00
N TYR A 107 6.49 8.21 2.43
CA TYR A 107 7.00 6.86 2.24
C TYR A 107 7.12 6.10 3.57
N THR A 108 7.73 6.70 4.58
CA THR A 108 7.90 6.07 5.90
C THR A 108 6.56 5.65 6.51
N LEU A 109 5.55 6.52 6.43
CA LEU A 109 4.20 6.24 6.91
C LEU A 109 3.52 5.09 6.15
N LEU A 110 3.59 5.09 4.82
CA LEU A 110 3.06 3.99 4.00
C LEU A 110 3.82 2.68 4.29
N PHE A 111 5.12 2.76 4.49
CA PHE A 111 5.97 1.61 4.78
C PHE A 111 5.59 0.97 6.12
N GLN A 112 5.24 1.74 7.15
CA GLN A 112 4.75 1.19 8.42
C GLN A 112 3.45 0.38 8.26
N ILE A 113 2.51 0.86 7.44
CA ILE A 113 1.29 0.11 7.11
C ILE A 113 1.66 -1.22 6.46
N VAL A 114 2.52 -1.19 5.43
CA VAL A 114 2.94 -2.40 4.70
C VAL A 114 3.73 -3.35 5.60
N LEU A 115 4.55 -2.83 6.51
CA LEU A 115 5.32 -3.59 7.47
C LEU A 115 4.42 -4.34 8.46
N TYR A 116 3.38 -3.69 8.98
CA TYR A 116 2.37 -4.36 9.82
C TYR A 116 1.60 -5.46 9.07
N LEU A 117 1.21 -5.19 7.81
CA LEU A 117 0.50 -6.15 6.96
C LEU A 117 1.38 -7.32 6.50
N SER A 118 2.70 -7.12 6.46
CA SER A 118 3.69 -8.11 6.02
C SER A 118 4.51 -8.65 7.19
N ARG A 119 4.00 -8.54 8.42
CA ARG A 119 4.69 -9.03 9.61
C ARG A 119 4.97 -10.54 9.51
N PRO A 120 5.99 -11.06 10.22
CA PRO A 120 6.31 -12.48 10.19
C PRO A 120 5.13 -13.35 10.65
N MET A 121 4.62 -14.19 9.74
CA MET A 121 3.56 -15.16 9.97
C MET A 121 3.78 -16.36 9.05
N GLU A 122 3.20 -17.51 9.39
CA GLU A 122 3.15 -18.64 8.48
C GLU A 122 2.39 -18.27 7.19
N ALA A 123 2.80 -18.80 6.04
CA ALA A 123 2.29 -18.35 4.74
C ALA A 123 0.75 -18.42 4.63
N GLU A 124 0.15 -19.52 5.09
CA GLU A 124 -1.31 -19.69 5.11
C GLU A 124 -2.00 -18.69 6.05
N GLN A 125 -1.39 -18.41 7.20
CA GLN A 125 -1.90 -17.43 8.16
C GLN A 125 -1.77 -16.00 7.63
N ALA A 126 -0.71 -15.69 6.89
CA ALA A 126 -0.50 -14.38 6.28
C ALA A 126 -1.59 -14.09 5.23
N GLU A 127 -1.94 -15.06 4.38
CA GLU A 127 -3.01 -14.90 3.41
C GLU A 127 -4.37 -14.70 4.10
N GLN A 128 -4.68 -15.56 5.09
CA GLN A 128 -5.91 -15.43 5.88
C GLN A 128 -5.97 -14.09 6.62
N PHE A 129 -4.85 -13.62 7.13
CA PHE A 129 -4.74 -12.34 7.82
C PHE A 129 -5.02 -11.18 6.88
N LEU A 130 -4.45 -11.15 5.67
CA LEU A 130 -4.71 -10.09 4.69
C LEU A 130 -6.18 -10.05 4.25
N VAL A 131 -6.79 -11.23 4.04
CA VAL A 131 -8.22 -11.34 3.75
C VAL A 131 -9.03 -10.82 4.93
N ALA A 132 -8.75 -11.27 6.15
CA ALA A 132 -9.44 -10.83 7.35
C ALA A 132 -9.29 -9.31 7.57
N PHE A 133 -8.09 -8.78 7.36
CA PHE A 133 -7.81 -7.35 7.48
C PHE A 133 -8.67 -6.54 6.51
N GLY A 134 -8.88 -7.02 5.28
CA GLY A 134 -9.72 -6.36 4.29
C GLY A 134 -11.21 -6.50 4.55
N THR A 135 -11.71 -7.68 4.90
CA THR A 135 -13.15 -7.98 4.77
C THR A 135 -13.83 -8.44 6.05
N ALA A 136 -13.11 -8.84 7.10
CA ALA A 136 -13.74 -9.38 8.29
C ALA A 136 -14.49 -8.30 9.09
N VAL A 137 -15.66 -8.67 9.63
CA VAL A 137 -16.32 -7.90 10.68
C VAL A 137 -15.65 -8.29 12.00
N VAL A 138 -14.99 -7.33 12.64
CA VAL A 138 -14.22 -7.56 13.86
C VAL A 138 -14.60 -6.52 14.92
N PRO A 139 -14.51 -6.85 16.22
CA PRO A 139 -14.69 -5.87 17.27
C PRO A 139 -13.63 -4.74 17.20
N PRO A 140 -13.96 -3.48 17.54
CA PRO A 140 -13.02 -2.36 17.50
C PRO A 140 -11.74 -2.57 18.32
N GLU A 141 -11.85 -3.28 19.45
CA GLU A 141 -10.76 -3.60 20.37
C GLU A 141 -9.88 -4.77 19.94
N SER A 142 -10.30 -5.53 18.91
CA SER A 142 -9.47 -6.58 18.33
C SER A 142 -8.23 -5.98 17.67
N GLU A 143 -7.17 -6.77 17.50
CA GLU A 143 -5.95 -6.34 16.80
C GLU A 143 -6.26 -5.76 15.40
N ILE A 144 -7.10 -6.44 14.61
CA ILE A 144 -7.50 -5.94 13.29
C ILE A 144 -8.28 -4.62 13.41
N GLY A 145 -9.23 -4.52 14.35
CA GLY A 145 -10.04 -3.30 14.55
C GLY A 145 -9.18 -2.09 14.92
N ARG A 146 -8.26 -2.27 15.86
CA ARG A 146 -7.28 -1.27 16.29
C ARG A 146 -6.34 -0.87 15.14
N ALA A 147 -5.83 -1.84 14.37
CA ALA A 147 -4.94 -1.56 13.25
C ALA A 147 -5.64 -0.76 12.15
N ARG A 148 -6.89 -1.10 11.80
CA ARG A 148 -7.71 -0.31 10.85
C ARG A 148 -7.90 1.12 11.34
N SER A 149 -8.19 1.28 12.64
CA SER A 149 -8.35 2.59 13.27
C SER A 149 -7.06 3.42 13.23
N ALA A 150 -5.89 2.79 13.37
CA ALA A 150 -4.59 3.46 13.26
C ALA A 150 -4.19 3.79 11.81
N VAL A 151 -4.59 2.97 10.82
CA VAL A 151 -4.25 3.19 9.41
C VAL A 151 -4.89 4.47 8.86
N ILE A 152 -6.11 4.80 9.25
CA ILE A 152 -6.82 6.00 8.76
C ILE A 152 -6.04 7.31 9.04
N PRO A 153 -5.67 7.66 10.30
CA PRO A 153 -4.92 8.89 10.55
C PRO A 153 -3.54 8.88 9.88
N ILE A 154 -2.90 7.71 9.73
CA ILE A 154 -1.64 7.59 8.98
C ILE A 154 -1.85 7.95 7.50
N LEU A 155 -2.92 7.46 6.87
CA LEU A 155 -3.26 7.80 5.48
C LEU A 155 -3.64 9.28 5.33
N ASN A 156 -4.40 9.83 6.28
CA ASN A 156 -4.73 11.26 6.30
C ASN A 156 -3.45 12.11 6.39
N ALA A 157 -2.47 11.66 7.17
CA ALA A 157 -1.17 12.31 7.25
C ALA A 157 -0.38 12.22 5.94
N VAL A 158 -0.33 11.05 5.30
CA VAL A 158 0.27 10.89 3.96
C VAL A 158 -0.34 11.89 2.98
N VAL A 159 -1.67 11.99 2.95
CA VAL A 159 -2.39 12.94 2.10
C VAL A 159 -2.03 14.38 2.44
N HIS A 160 -2.00 14.73 3.73
CA HIS A 160 -1.59 16.05 4.20
C HIS A 160 -0.17 16.42 3.74
N HIS A 161 0.80 15.53 3.90
CA HIS A 161 2.20 15.77 3.52
C HIS A 161 2.35 15.99 2.01
N ILE A 162 1.77 15.11 1.18
CA ILE A 162 1.92 15.21 -0.28
C ILE A 162 1.11 16.38 -0.86
N SER A 163 -0.13 16.60 -0.39
CA SER A 163 -0.98 17.70 -0.88
C SER A 163 -0.38 19.08 -0.59
N SER A 164 0.36 19.23 0.53
CA SER A 164 0.99 20.48 0.92
C SER A 164 2.14 20.93 0.00
N ILE A 165 2.64 20.06 -0.88
CA ILE A 165 3.71 20.40 -1.83
C ILE A 165 3.11 21.32 -2.91
N PRO A 166 3.61 22.56 -3.08
CA PRO A 166 3.09 23.53 -4.05
C PRO A 166 3.17 23.01 -5.50
N ILE A 167 2.20 23.37 -6.34
CA ILE A 167 2.11 22.92 -7.74
C ILE A 167 3.33 23.32 -8.59
N ASN A 168 4.00 24.40 -8.22
CA ASN A 168 5.19 24.94 -8.88
C ASN A 168 6.52 24.47 -8.26
N SER A 169 6.49 23.47 -7.37
CA SER A 169 7.73 22.92 -6.79
C SER A 169 8.52 22.12 -7.83
N SER A 170 9.85 22.15 -7.74
CA SER A 170 10.73 21.31 -8.56
C SER A 170 10.42 19.82 -8.36
N VAL A 171 10.17 19.40 -7.11
CA VAL A 171 9.82 18.02 -6.76
C VAL A 171 8.62 17.51 -7.56
N ARG A 172 7.58 18.34 -7.78
CA ARG A 172 6.45 17.97 -8.63
C ARG A 172 6.82 17.86 -10.10
N ALA A 173 7.63 18.79 -10.61
CA ALA A 173 8.06 18.78 -12.00
C ALA A 173 8.95 17.56 -12.32
N GLU A 174 9.77 17.13 -11.36
CA GLU A 174 10.71 16.02 -11.52
C GLU A 174 10.06 14.64 -11.29
N ASN A 175 8.93 14.60 -10.56
CA ASN A 175 8.27 13.36 -10.14
C ASN A 175 6.77 13.32 -10.47
N PRO A 176 6.34 13.61 -11.72
CA PRO A 176 4.92 13.71 -12.06
C PRO A 176 4.16 12.41 -11.77
N GLU A 177 4.80 11.24 -11.96
CA GLU A 177 4.12 9.95 -11.77
C GLU A 177 3.69 9.70 -10.32
N ILE A 178 4.43 10.23 -9.33
CA ILE A 178 4.05 10.14 -7.91
C ILE A 178 2.75 10.91 -7.69
N PHE A 179 2.62 12.09 -8.28
CA PHE A 179 1.46 12.95 -8.10
C PHE A 179 0.23 12.46 -8.88
N ASP A 180 0.43 11.77 -10.00
CA ASP A 180 -0.62 11.08 -10.72
C ASP A 180 -1.24 9.96 -9.86
N ILE A 181 -0.41 9.08 -9.28
CA ILE A 181 -0.88 8.02 -8.37
C ILE A 181 -1.53 8.64 -7.12
N PHE A 182 -0.91 9.67 -6.55
CA PHE A 182 -1.43 10.38 -5.40
C PHE A 182 -2.82 10.97 -5.64
N SER A 183 -3.14 11.42 -6.86
CA SER A 183 -4.48 11.94 -7.18
C SER A 183 -5.60 10.91 -6.92
N ALA A 184 -5.32 9.62 -7.15
CA ALA A 184 -6.24 8.54 -6.83
C ALA A 184 -6.41 8.37 -5.31
N LEU A 185 -5.31 8.47 -4.54
CA LEU A 185 -5.38 8.42 -3.07
C LEU A 185 -6.15 9.61 -2.50
N GLN A 186 -5.92 10.81 -3.03
CA GLN A 186 -6.64 12.02 -2.65
C GLN A 186 -8.15 11.86 -2.88
N ALA A 187 -8.56 11.34 -4.04
CA ALA A 187 -9.98 11.10 -4.32
C ALA A 187 -10.61 10.11 -3.34
N ILE A 188 -9.91 9.02 -3.00
CA ILE A 188 -10.38 8.06 -1.99
C ILE A 188 -10.46 8.72 -0.61
N HIS A 189 -9.47 9.54 -0.25
CA HIS A 189 -9.45 10.27 1.00
C HIS A 189 -10.66 11.18 1.14
N ASP A 190 -10.91 12.01 0.12
CA ASP A 190 -12.00 12.99 0.14
C ASP A 190 -13.38 12.33 0.17
N MET A 191 -13.52 11.14 -0.44
CA MET A 191 -14.76 10.38 -0.45
C MET A 191 -15.01 9.57 0.82
N TYR A 192 -13.96 8.97 1.40
CA TYR A 192 -14.12 7.92 2.41
C TYR A 192 -13.39 8.20 3.72
N LEU A 193 -12.21 8.84 3.71
CA LEU A 193 -11.33 8.91 4.90
C LEU A 193 -11.48 10.19 5.73
N MET A 194 -12.20 11.19 5.21
CA MET A 194 -12.53 12.40 5.98
C MET A 194 -13.44 12.11 7.18
N ASP A 195 -14.31 11.11 7.08
CA ASP A 195 -15.12 10.60 8.19
C ASP A 195 -14.57 9.23 8.62
N SER A 196 -13.72 9.25 9.64
CA SER A 196 -13.06 8.04 10.13
C SER A 196 -14.02 7.00 10.69
N ILE A 197 -15.17 7.41 11.23
CA ILE A 197 -16.18 6.50 11.76
C ILE A 197 -16.83 5.75 10.60
N ASN A 198 -17.32 6.50 9.60
CA ASN A 198 -17.93 5.92 8.41
C ASN A 198 -16.93 5.04 7.61
N ALA A 199 -15.64 5.42 7.57
CA ALA A 199 -14.60 4.61 6.95
C ALA A 199 -14.42 3.25 7.63
N LEU A 200 -14.46 3.22 8.97
CA LEU A 200 -14.33 1.98 9.74
C LEU A 200 -15.56 1.08 9.60
N GLU A 201 -16.75 1.66 9.59
CA GLU A 201 -18.00 0.93 9.39
C GLU A 201 -18.06 0.28 8.00
N ASN A 202 -17.55 0.97 6.97
CA ASN A 202 -17.53 0.50 5.59
C ASN A 202 -16.17 -0.03 5.15
N TRP A 203 -15.35 -0.51 6.08
CA TRP A 203 -13.95 -0.87 5.81
C TRP A 203 -13.78 -1.88 4.67
N SER A 204 -14.68 -2.85 4.57
CA SER A 204 -14.66 -3.88 3.52
C SER A 204 -14.87 -3.33 2.11
N GLU A 205 -15.48 -2.16 1.97
CA GLU A 205 -15.63 -1.45 0.70
C GLU A 205 -14.49 -0.45 0.45
N VAL A 206 -13.96 0.12 1.53
CA VAL A 206 -12.93 1.16 1.52
C VAL A 206 -11.55 0.57 1.26
N TRP A 207 -11.15 -0.48 1.98
CA TRP A 207 -9.81 -1.05 1.90
C TRP A 207 -9.42 -1.57 0.51
N PRO A 208 -10.26 -2.30 -0.25
CA PRO A 208 -9.91 -2.76 -1.59
C PRO A 208 -9.60 -1.63 -2.58
N ARG A 209 -10.07 -0.40 -2.30
CA ARG A 209 -9.76 0.80 -3.10
C ARG A 209 -8.45 1.43 -2.67
N ILE A 210 -8.19 1.49 -1.36
CA ILE A 210 -6.99 2.06 -0.77
C ILE A 210 -5.75 1.21 -1.07
N GLN A 211 -5.84 -0.10 -0.82
CA GLN A 211 -4.70 -1.01 -0.87
C GLN A 211 -3.87 -0.91 -2.15
N PRO A 212 -4.44 -1.00 -3.37
CA PRO A 212 -3.63 -0.93 -4.59
C PRO A 212 -2.90 0.41 -4.71
N VAL A 213 -3.56 1.51 -4.37
CA VAL A 213 -2.98 2.86 -4.47
C VAL A 213 -1.86 3.06 -3.45
N VAL A 214 -2.05 2.61 -2.21
CA VAL A 214 -1.03 2.65 -1.15
C VAL A 214 0.23 1.87 -1.54
N LEU A 215 0.05 0.67 -2.09
CA LEU A 215 1.16 -0.16 -2.55
C LEU A 215 1.89 0.47 -3.74
N GLU A 216 1.16 0.93 -4.74
CA GLU A 216 1.72 1.56 -5.93
C GLU A 216 2.48 2.86 -5.59
N LEU A 217 1.89 3.70 -4.73
CA LEU A 217 2.51 4.95 -4.28
C LEU A 217 3.79 4.68 -3.47
N GLY A 218 3.74 3.74 -2.53
CA GLY A 218 4.91 3.34 -1.74
C GLY A 218 6.05 2.81 -2.61
N MET A 219 5.74 1.95 -3.59
CA MET A 219 6.71 1.45 -4.56
C MET A 219 7.30 2.57 -5.41
N LYS A 220 6.48 3.52 -5.89
CA LYS A 220 6.96 4.63 -6.71
C LYS A 220 7.87 5.56 -5.93
N LEU A 221 7.54 5.84 -4.67
CA LEU A 221 8.38 6.64 -3.76
C LEU A 221 9.74 5.98 -3.53
N ASP A 222 9.76 4.66 -3.26
CA ASP A 222 11.02 3.88 -3.14
C ASP A 222 11.85 3.94 -4.43
N GLU A 223 11.22 3.72 -5.58
CA GLU A 223 11.88 3.75 -6.90
C GLU A 223 12.52 5.10 -7.22
N LYS A 224 11.93 6.20 -6.75
CA LYS A 224 12.42 7.58 -6.97
C LYS A 224 13.41 8.03 -5.89
N GLY A 225 13.82 7.16 -4.97
CA GLY A 225 14.83 7.47 -3.97
C GLY A 225 14.30 8.21 -2.74
N PHE A 226 12.98 8.25 -2.54
CA PHE A 226 12.37 8.73 -1.29
C PHE A 226 12.24 7.60 -0.25
N GLY A 227 12.67 6.39 -0.60
CA GLY A 227 12.71 5.21 0.26
C GLY A 227 13.74 5.30 1.39
N LEU A 228 13.79 4.27 2.23
CA LEU A 228 14.84 4.15 3.26
C LEU A 228 16.17 3.76 2.59
N ASN A 229 17.20 4.58 2.79
CA ASN A 229 18.58 4.23 2.43
C ASN A 229 19.11 3.20 3.43
N LEU A 230 18.90 1.92 3.14
CA LEU A 230 19.37 0.83 4.00
C LEU A 230 20.90 0.83 4.15
N ASP A 231 21.61 1.31 3.14
CA ASP A 231 23.08 1.35 3.14
C ASP A 231 23.63 2.38 4.16
N GLU A 232 22.86 3.42 4.51
CA GLU A 232 23.24 4.40 5.56
C GLU A 232 23.06 3.84 6.99
N LEU A 233 22.23 2.81 7.18
CA LEU A 233 22.01 2.21 8.49
C LEU A 233 23.19 1.34 8.94
N ASP A 234 23.91 0.72 7.99
CA ASP A 234 25.03 -0.18 8.29
C ASP A 234 26.30 0.55 8.77
N ASP A 235 26.45 1.85 8.46
CA ASP A 235 27.64 2.63 8.87
C ASP A 235 27.52 3.21 10.28
N THR A 236 26.32 3.40 10.80
CA THR A 236 26.11 3.93 12.17
C THR A 236 26.48 2.92 13.26
N THR A 237 26.40 1.62 12.97
CA THR A 237 26.71 0.55 13.95
C THR A 237 28.20 0.23 14.08
N LYS A 238 29.04 0.69 13.15
CA LYS A 238 30.49 0.41 13.16
C LYS A 238 31.33 1.42 13.94
N THR A 239 30.74 2.54 14.38
CA THR A 239 31.51 3.66 14.95
C THR A 239 31.67 3.60 16.48
N GLU A 240 31.01 2.66 17.18
CA GLU A 240 31.02 2.63 18.66
C GLU A 240 31.96 1.58 19.32
N GLU A 241 32.66 0.73 18.58
CA GLU A 241 33.67 -0.17 19.17
C GLU A 241 35.07 0.45 19.18
N LYS A 242 35.34 1.30 20.18
CA LYS A 242 36.71 1.57 20.61
C LYS A 242 36.83 1.33 22.11
N PRO A 243 37.22 0.12 22.55
CA PRO A 243 37.52 -0.13 23.95
C PRO A 243 38.87 0.53 24.30
N GLU A 244 38.88 1.25 25.44
CA GLU A 244 40.09 1.73 26.13
C GLU A 244 40.89 0.59 26.78
#